data_AF-A0A538L7C7-F1
#
_entry.id   AF-A0A538L7C7-F1
#
_cell.length_a   1.000
_cell.length_b   1.000
_cell.length_c   1.000
_cell.angle_alpha   90.00
_cell.angle_beta   90.00
_cell.angle_gamma   90.00
#
_symmetry.space_group_name_H-M   'P 1'
#
loop_
_entity.id
_entity.type
_entity.pdbx_description
1 polymer ?
#
loop_
_entity_poly.entity_id
_entity_poly.type
_entity_poly.pdbx_seq_one_letter_code
_entity_poly.pdbx_strand_id
1 'polypeptide(L)'
;MTMPTLIDNALLGGTRRDRVRTMALLAAVTAASVVVFALVRTSIIDDAYITLSYARNVAFHLHWGLNPQQTSNTATSPLNVLILALLISALRHPMLAMAASFVAGNVVLAYALLRVTRQLRLPPWSAALGCGLVLLNPLLDSAVG
;
A
#
# COMPACT_ATOMS: atom_id res chain seq x y z
N MET A 1 -18.83 22.93 -23.91
CA MET A 1 -19.68 22.31 -22.87
C MET A 1 -19.10 20.92 -22.59
N THR A 2 -18.04 20.86 -21.79
CA THR A 2 -17.28 19.63 -21.53
C THR A 2 -17.94 18.87 -20.38
N MET A 3 -18.44 17.66 -20.67
CA MET A 3 -18.94 16.74 -19.63
C MET A 3 -17.80 16.48 -18.62
N PRO A 4 -17.98 16.82 -17.33
CA PRO A 4 -17.08 16.35 -16.29
C PRO A 4 -17.21 14.82 -16.25
N THR A 5 -16.11 14.10 -16.40
CA THR A 5 -16.15 12.65 -16.35
C THR A 5 -16.63 12.19 -14.97
N LEU A 6 -17.39 11.09 -14.91
CA LEU A 6 -17.89 10.50 -13.66
C LEU A 6 -16.78 10.27 -12.62
N ILE A 7 -15.54 10.12 -13.10
CA ILE A 7 -14.32 9.98 -12.33
C ILE A 7 -13.98 11.29 -11.59
N ASP A 8 -14.08 12.46 -12.22
CA ASP A 8 -13.77 13.76 -11.58
C ASP A 8 -14.73 14.08 -10.42
N ASN A 9 -16.02 13.77 -10.59
CA ASN A 9 -17.03 13.96 -9.54
C ASN A 9 -16.90 12.96 -8.38
N ALA A 10 -16.31 11.78 -8.60
CA ALA A 10 -16.10 10.79 -7.55
C ALA A 10 -14.72 10.92 -6.86
N LEU A 11 -13.68 11.36 -7.59
CA LEU A 11 -12.32 11.54 -7.07
C LEU A 11 -12.19 12.83 -6.26
N LEU A 12 -12.84 13.91 -6.70
CA LEU A 12 -12.65 15.28 -6.17
C LEU A 12 -13.97 16.06 -6.01
N GLY A 13 -15.12 15.40 -6.12
CA GLY A 13 -16.44 16.01 -5.92
C GLY A 13 -16.60 16.49 -4.49
N GLY A 14 -16.70 17.79 -4.35
CA GLY A 14 -16.73 18.49 -3.06
C GLY A 14 -16.29 19.93 -3.24
N THR A 15 -16.53 20.74 -2.22
CA THR A 15 -16.03 22.11 -2.21
C THR A 15 -14.50 22.12 -2.29
N ARG A 16 -13.89 23.25 -2.69
CA ARG A 16 -12.42 23.42 -2.67
C ARG A 16 -11.80 22.97 -1.33
N ARG A 17 -12.54 23.19 -0.23
CA ARG A 17 -12.15 22.78 1.14
C ARG A 17 -12.06 21.26 1.30
N ASP A 18 -12.98 20.50 0.70
CA ASP A 18 -13.00 19.03 0.78
C ASP A 18 -11.85 18.42 -0.02
N ARG A 19 -11.51 19.06 -1.16
CA ARG A 19 -10.36 18.69 -1.97
C ARG A 19 -9.05 18.90 -1.22
N VAL A 20 -8.86 20.07 -0.62
CA VAL A 20 -7.68 20.39 0.19
C VAL A 20 -7.55 19.43 1.38
N ARG A 21 -8.65 19.13 2.08
CA ARG A 21 -8.65 18.15 3.19
C ARG A 21 -8.28 16.75 2.75
N THR A 22 -8.77 16.33 1.59
CA THR A 22 -8.42 15.02 0.99
C THR A 22 -6.93 14.95 0.70
N MET A 23 -6.40 15.93 -0.01
CA MET A 23 -4.98 15.97 -0.36
C MET A 23 -4.11 16.08 0.90
N ALA A 24 -4.52 16.87 1.89
CA ALA A 24 -3.83 16.97 3.18
C ALA A 24 -3.80 15.63 3.92
N LEU A 25 -4.92 14.89 3.98
CA LEU A 25 -4.94 13.56 4.60
C LEU A 25 -4.06 12.57 3.84
N LEU A 26 -4.15 12.52 2.52
CA LEU A 26 -3.33 11.61 1.71
C LEU A 26 -1.84 11.93 1.85
N ALA A 27 -1.47 13.22 1.86
CA ALA A 27 -0.10 13.66 2.09
C ALA A 27 0.38 13.29 3.51
N ALA A 28 -0.46 13.50 4.53
CA ALA A 28 -0.15 13.14 5.91
C ALA A 28 0.04 11.63 6.07
N VAL A 29 -0.85 10.80 5.49
CA VAL A 29 -0.73 9.34 5.49
C VAL A 29 0.54 8.92 4.76
N THR A 30 0.83 9.50 3.59
CA THR A 30 2.06 9.22 2.84
C THR A 30 3.31 9.47 3.69
N ALA A 31 3.40 10.65 4.30
CA ALA A 31 4.53 11.01 5.16
C ALA A 31 4.64 10.09 6.38
N ALA A 32 3.52 9.81 7.05
CA ALA A 32 3.48 8.93 8.20
C ALA A 32 3.89 7.49 7.83
N SER A 33 3.43 6.95 6.70
CA SER A 33 3.84 5.63 6.21
C SER A 33 5.33 5.56 5.90
N VAL A 34 5.93 6.61 5.35
CA VAL A 34 7.39 6.66 5.14
C VAL A 34 8.13 6.59 6.49
N VAL A 35 7.67 7.35 7.49
CA VAL A 35 8.28 7.34 8.83
C VAL A 35 8.13 5.98 9.51
N VAL A 36 6.92 5.40 9.50
CA VAL A 36 6.67 4.08 10.10
C VAL A 36 7.51 3.00 9.41
N PHE A 37 7.57 2.98 8.08
CA PHE A 37 8.41 2.04 7.35
C PHE A 37 9.89 2.22 7.71
N ALA A 38 10.37 3.46 7.84
CA ALA A 38 11.75 3.74 8.24
C ALA A 38 12.08 3.25 9.66
N LEU A 39 11.10 3.18 10.56
CA LEU A 39 11.23 2.64 11.91
C LEU A 39 11.16 1.11 11.94
N VAL A 40 10.23 0.51 11.18
CA VAL A 40 9.94 -0.93 11.21
C VAL A 40 10.89 -1.74 10.32
N ARG A 41 11.55 -1.12 9.32
CA ARG A 41 12.44 -1.79 8.36
C ARG A 41 13.52 -2.70 8.97
N THR A 42 13.92 -2.49 10.22
CA THR A 42 14.93 -3.29 10.93
C THR A 42 14.36 -4.55 11.59
N SER A 43 13.04 -4.64 11.76
CA SER A 43 12.35 -5.75 12.42
C SER A 43 11.65 -6.70 11.42
N ILE A 44 11.92 -6.53 10.13
CA ILE A 44 11.38 -7.33 9.03
C ILE A 44 12.26 -8.57 8.86
N ILE A 45 11.85 -9.72 9.39
CA ILE A 45 12.76 -10.88 9.48
C ILE A 45 12.23 -12.11 8.72
N ASP A 46 11.02 -12.61 9.00
CA ASP A 46 10.64 -13.94 8.51
C ASP A 46 9.68 -13.95 7.30
N ASP A 47 8.42 -13.54 7.45
CA ASP A 47 7.42 -13.65 6.36
C ASP A 47 7.80 -12.80 5.13
N ALA A 48 8.40 -11.65 5.37
CA ALA A 48 8.93 -10.78 4.34
C ALA A 48 10.02 -11.42 3.49
N TYR A 49 10.86 -12.25 4.10
CA TYR A 49 11.92 -12.90 3.36
C TYR A 49 11.36 -13.96 2.41
N ILE A 50 10.28 -14.64 2.82
CA ILE A 50 9.54 -15.56 1.95
C ILE A 50 8.97 -14.80 0.76
N THR A 51 8.16 -13.77 1.01
CA THR A 51 7.51 -12.99 -0.05
C THR A 51 8.53 -12.33 -0.99
N LEU A 52 9.60 -11.75 -0.44
CA LEU A 52 10.62 -11.06 -1.23
C LEU A 52 11.44 -12.03 -2.09
N SER A 53 11.72 -13.24 -1.59
CA SER A 53 12.42 -14.27 -2.36
C SER A 53 11.59 -14.73 -3.55
N TYR A 54 10.29 -14.96 -3.35
CA TYR A 54 9.35 -15.21 -4.44
C TYR A 54 9.34 -14.06 -5.45
N ALA A 55 9.16 -12.83 -4.98
CA ALA A 55 9.08 -11.66 -5.84
C ALA A 55 10.37 -11.45 -6.65
N ARG A 56 11.54 -11.69 -6.06
CA ARG A 56 12.84 -11.63 -6.72
C ARG A 56 12.98 -12.68 -7.82
N ASN A 57 12.58 -13.93 -7.53
CA ASN A 57 12.64 -15.02 -8.51
C ASN A 57 11.70 -14.76 -9.69
N VAL A 58 10.50 -14.24 -9.43
CA VAL A 58 9.57 -13.83 -10.50
C VAL A 58 10.15 -12.66 -11.29
N ALA A 59 10.67 -11.62 -10.62
CA ALA A 59 11.16 -10.40 -11.26
C ALA A 59 12.36 -10.61 -12.18
N PHE A 60 13.28 -11.53 -11.82
CA PHE A 60 14.52 -11.74 -12.57
C PHE A 60 14.55 -13.04 -13.37
N HIS A 61 13.78 -14.05 -12.98
CA HIS A 61 13.83 -15.39 -13.57
C HIS A 61 12.47 -15.88 -14.09
N LEU A 62 11.39 -15.09 -13.93
CA LEU A 62 10.02 -15.51 -14.25
C LEU A 62 9.63 -16.85 -13.60
N HIS A 63 10.27 -17.17 -12.46
CA HIS A 63 10.11 -18.44 -11.75
C HIS A 63 9.26 -18.24 -10.50
N TRP A 64 8.25 -19.08 -10.33
CA TRP A 64 7.35 -19.06 -9.19
C TRP A 64 7.78 -20.07 -8.12
N GLY A 65 8.56 -19.60 -7.15
CA GLY A 65 9.03 -20.41 -6.04
C GLY A 65 9.95 -19.64 -5.11
N LEU A 66 10.04 -20.07 -3.84
CA LEU A 66 11.04 -19.56 -2.90
C LEU A 66 12.45 -19.94 -3.36
N ASN A 67 12.63 -21.22 -3.73
CA ASN A 67 13.88 -21.79 -4.17
C ASN A 67 13.95 -21.76 -5.71
N PRO A 68 15.02 -21.23 -6.33
CA PRO A 68 15.11 -21.13 -7.80
C PRO A 68 14.97 -22.46 -8.54
N GLN A 69 15.26 -23.58 -7.87
CA GLN A 69 15.25 -24.93 -8.45
C GLN A 69 13.90 -25.65 -8.27
N GLN A 70 12.97 -25.11 -7.49
CA GLN A 70 11.71 -25.76 -7.17
C GLN A 70 10.55 -24.78 -7.24
N THR A 71 9.47 -25.17 -7.90
CA THR A 71 8.21 -24.45 -7.81
C THR A 71 7.55 -24.78 -6.47
N SER A 72 6.99 -23.77 -5.81
CA SER A 72 6.30 -23.94 -4.53
C SER A 72 5.13 -22.96 -4.44
N ASN A 73 4.04 -23.35 -3.76
CA ASN A 73 2.83 -22.53 -3.60
C ASN A 73 2.63 -22.08 -2.14
N THR A 74 3.72 -21.86 -1.40
CA THR A 74 3.67 -21.44 0.00
C THR A 74 3.42 -19.95 0.19
N ALA A 75 3.31 -19.17 -0.91
CA ALA A 75 2.99 -17.75 -0.84
C ALA A 75 1.52 -17.54 -0.43
N THR A 76 1.29 -16.90 0.71
CA THR A 76 -0.04 -16.62 1.28
C THR A 76 -0.80 -15.52 0.52
N SER A 77 -0.07 -14.65 -0.21
CA SER A 77 -0.65 -13.58 -1.02
C SER A 77 0.02 -13.49 -2.40
N PRO A 78 -0.44 -14.28 -3.39
CA PRO A 78 0.14 -14.29 -4.72
C PRO A 78 0.10 -12.92 -5.42
N LEU A 79 -0.94 -12.14 -5.17
CA LEU A 79 -1.07 -10.78 -5.69
C LEU A 79 0.02 -9.86 -5.14
N ASN A 80 0.32 -9.94 -3.83
CA ASN A 80 1.39 -9.13 -3.23
C ASN A 80 2.75 -9.47 -3.84
N VAL A 81 3.04 -10.76 -4.05
CA VAL A 81 4.25 -11.23 -4.74
C VAL A 81 4.38 -10.62 -6.14
N LEU A 82 3.31 -10.60 -6.93
CA LEU A 82 3.34 -10.06 -8.29
C LEU A 82 3.54 -8.54 -8.31
N ILE A 83 2.90 -7.80 -7.40
CA ILE A 83 3.09 -6.35 -7.27
C ILE A 83 4.53 -6.05 -6.87
N LEU A 84 5.07 -6.77 -5.89
CA LEU A 84 6.47 -6.64 -5.49
C LEU A 84 7.42 -7.01 -6.63
N ALA A 85 7.16 -8.09 -7.37
CA ALA A 85 8.00 -8.49 -8.51
C ALA A 85 8.04 -7.40 -9.59
N LEU A 86 6.90 -6.80 -9.89
CA LEU A 86 6.81 -5.66 -10.82
C LEU A 86 7.64 -4.47 -10.31
N LEU A 87 7.46 -4.08 -9.05
CA LEU A 87 8.20 -2.97 -8.44
C LEU A 87 9.70 -3.26 -8.35
N ILE A 88 10.12 -4.49 -8.05
CA ILE A 88 11.52 -4.91 -8.04
C ILE A 88 12.11 -4.85 -9.45
N SER A 89 11.36 -5.29 -10.47
CA SER A 89 11.83 -5.23 -11.86
C SER A 89 12.05 -3.79 -12.34
N ALA A 90 11.24 -2.84 -11.86
CA ALA A 90 11.31 -1.43 -12.20
C ALA A 90 12.37 -0.66 -11.39
N LEU A 91 12.36 -0.81 -10.06
CA LEU A 91 13.22 -0.06 -9.13
C LEU A 91 14.60 -0.70 -8.96
N ARG A 92 14.74 -1.99 -9.29
CA ARG A 92 15.96 -2.80 -9.11
C ARG A 92 16.49 -2.83 -7.67
N HIS A 93 15.68 -2.41 -6.69
CA HIS A 93 16.06 -2.33 -5.29
C HIS A 93 14.93 -2.90 -4.40
N PRO A 94 15.11 -4.10 -3.79
CA PRO A 94 14.05 -4.81 -3.09
C PRO A 94 13.43 -4.03 -1.94
N MET A 95 14.26 -3.37 -1.12
CA MET A 95 13.78 -2.55 0.00
C MET A 95 12.98 -1.33 -0.46
N LEU A 96 13.31 -0.73 -1.60
CA LEU A 96 12.54 0.39 -2.13
C LEU A 96 11.20 -0.08 -2.70
N ALA A 97 11.17 -1.25 -3.34
CA ALA A 97 9.93 -1.87 -3.79
C ALA A 97 8.99 -2.16 -2.62
N MET A 98 9.53 -2.69 -1.52
CA MET A 98 8.77 -2.94 -0.29
C MET A 98 8.23 -1.65 0.34
N ALA A 99 9.07 -0.62 0.44
CA ALA A 99 8.65 0.71 0.91
C ALA A 99 7.53 1.28 0.04
N ALA A 100 7.69 1.20 -1.29
CA ALA A 100 6.71 1.69 -2.24
C ALA A 100 5.37 0.95 -2.11
N SER A 101 5.40 -0.39 -2.01
CA SER A 101 4.20 -1.21 -1.77
C SER A 101 3.49 -0.81 -0.48
N PHE A 102 4.24 -0.64 0.62
CA PHE A 102 3.68 -0.26 1.91
C PHE A 102 3.00 1.11 1.87
N VAL A 103 3.68 2.12 1.33
CA VAL A 103 3.11 3.47 1.20
C VAL A 103 1.90 3.46 0.27
N ALA A 104 1.99 2.79 -0.88
CA ALA A 104 0.89 2.69 -1.83
C ALA A 104 -0.35 2.03 -1.19
N GLY A 105 -0.17 0.93 -0.45
CA GLY A 105 -1.24 0.24 0.26
C GLY A 105 -1.95 1.16 1.27
N ASN A 106 -1.18 1.89 2.08
CA ASN A 106 -1.74 2.84 3.06
C ASN A 106 -2.48 4.01 2.39
N VAL A 107 -1.96 4.55 1.28
CA VAL A 107 -2.61 5.62 0.52
C VAL A 107 -3.90 5.14 -0.12
N VAL A 108 -3.91 3.94 -0.70
CA VAL A 108 -5.12 3.32 -1.27
C VAL A 108 -6.16 3.06 -0.19
N LEU A 109 -5.75 2.56 0.98
CA LEU A 109 -6.63 2.36 2.12
C LEU A 109 -7.23 3.69 2.60
N ALA A 110 -6.40 4.71 2.79
CA ALA A 110 -6.86 6.04 3.19
C ALA A 110 -7.89 6.61 2.20
N TYR A 111 -7.62 6.42 0.90
CA TYR A 111 -8.54 6.79 -0.15
C TYR A 111 -9.87 6.01 -0.09
N ALA A 112 -9.82 4.70 0.12
CA ALA A 112 -11.00 3.86 0.28
C ALA A 112 -11.83 4.24 1.51
N LEU A 113 -11.18 4.48 2.66
CA LEU A 113 -11.82 4.93 3.88
C LEU A 113 -12.49 6.29 3.71
N LEU A 114 -11.85 7.23 3.00
CA LEU A 114 -12.46 8.51 2.65
C LEU A 114 -13.73 8.33 1.80
N ARG A 115 -13.70 7.42 0.81
CA ARG A 115 -14.90 7.11 0.01
C ARG A 115 -16.02 6.52 0.85
N VAL A 116 -15.71 5.53 1.69
CA VAL A 116 -16.68 4.88 2.57
C VAL A 116 -17.28 5.87 3.55
N THR A 117 -16.45 6.71 4.18
CA THR A 117 -16.88 7.76 5.11
C THR A 117 -17.88 8.71 4.43
N ARG A 118 -17.63 9.10 3.17
CA ARG A 118 -18.56 9.94 2.40
C ARG A 118 -19.85 9.23 2.04
N GLN A 119 -19.77 7.97 1.58
CA GLN A 119 -20.94 7.18 1.21
C GLN A 119 -21.87 6.92 2.40
N LEU A 120 -21.29 6.64 3.57
CA LEU A 120 -22.01 6.41 4.81
C LEU A 120 -22.34 7.69 5.59
N ARG A 121 -21.96 8.87 5.06
CA ARG A 121 -22.15 10.18 5.70
C ARG A 121 -21.59 10.27 7.13
N LEU A 122 -20.49 9.56 7.36
CA LEU A 122 -19.76 9.55 8.63
C LEU A 122 -18.97 10.86 8.81
N PRO A 123 -18.61 11.22 10.05
CA PRO A 123 -17.81 12.41 10.29
C PRO A 123 -16.39 12.26 9.70
N PRO A 124 -15.78 13.36 9.23
CA PRO A 124 -14.53 13.31 8.47
C PRO A 124 -13.32 12.80 9.27
N TRP A 125 -13.39 12.82 10.61
CA TRP A 125 -12.34 12.26 11.47
C TRP A 125 -12.33 10.72 11.45
N SER A 126 -13.42 10.06 11.06
CA SER A 126 -13.49 8.59 11.02
C SER A 126 -12.48 7.98 10.06
N ALA A 127 -12.26 8.61 8.90
CA ALA A 127 -11.23 8.17 7.96
C ALA A 127 -9.82 8.33 8.55
N ALA A 128 -9.54 9.45 9.23
CA ALA A 128 -8.25 9.70 9.85
C ALA A 128 -7.96 8.71 10.99
N LEU A 129 -8.96 8.42 11.83
CA LEU A 129 -8.83 7.39 12.86
C LEU A 129 -8.62 6.00 12.27
N GLY A 130 -9.37 5.62 11.23
CA GLY A 130 -9.17 4.34 10.55
C GLY A 130 -7.76 4.18 9.98
N CYS A 131 -7.22 5.25 9.37
CA CYS A 131 -5.84 5.26 8.89
C CYS A 131 -4.85 5.12 10.05
N GLY A 132 -5.03 5.89 11.12
CA GLY A 132 -4.14 5.85 12.29
C GLY A 132 -4.16 4.49 12.99
N LEU A 133 -5.33 3.88 13.12
CA LEU A 133 -5.48 2.54 13.71
C LEU A 133 -4.77 1.48 12.89
N VAL A 134 -4.80 1.54 11.56
CA VAL A 134 -4.11 0.57 10.72
C VAL A 134 -2.60 0.82 10.71
N LEU A 135 -2.19 2.07 10.53
CA LEU A 135 -0.78 2.46 10.42
C LEU A 135 0.00 2.25 11.72
N LEU A 136 -0.67 2.28 12.87
CA LEU A 136 -0.04 2.11 14.18
C LEU A 136 -0.29 0.71 14.75
N ASN A 137 -0.87 -0.21 13.98
CA ASN A 137 -1.15 -1.56 14.45
C ASN A 137 0.08 -2.46 14.24
N PRO A 138 0.77 -2.88 15.31
CA PRO A 138 1.99 -3.67 15.20
C PRO A 138 1.75 -5.05 14.56
N LEU A 139 0.53 -5.61 14.64
CA LEU A 139 0.19 -6.87 13.99
C LEU A 139 0.05 -6.74 12.47
N LEU A 140 -0.34 -5.57 11.98
CA LEU A 140 -0.42 -5.31 10.54
C LEU A 140 0.95 -4.94 9.98
N ASP A 141 1.74 -4.21 10.77
CA ASP A 141 3.10 -3.83 10.40
C ASP A 141 4.05 -5.04 10.34
N SER A 142 3.81 -6.10 11.13
CA SER A 142 4.59 -7.34 11.03
C SER A 142 4.35 -8.09 9.71
N ALA A 143 3.23 -7.84 9.04
CA ALA A 143 2.84 -8.49 7.79
C ALA A 143 3.23 -7.70 6.52
N VAL A 144 3.99 -6.62 6.65
CA VAL A 144 4.45 -5.77 5.52
C VAL A 144 5.41 -6.50 4.57
N GLY A 145 5.72 -7.76 4.92
CA GLY A 145 6.47 -8.78 4.19
C GLY A 145 5.80 -9.48 3.03
#